data_AF-A0A3L6DI00-F1
#
_entry.id   AF-A0A3L6DI00-F1
#
_cell.length_a   1.000
_cell.length_b   1.000
_cell.length_c   1.000
_cell.angle_alpha   90.00
_cell.angle_beta   90.00
_cell.angle_gamma   90.00
#
_symmetry.space_group_name_H-M   'P 1'
#
loop_
_entity.id
_entity.type
_entity.pdbx_description
1 polymer ?
#
loop_
_entity_poly.entity_id
_entity_poly.type
_entity_poly.pdbx_seq_one_letter_code
_entity_poly.pdbx_strand_id
1 'polypeptide(L)'
;MSWQAYVDDHLLCDIEGQHLSAAAIVGHDGSVWAQSENFPEGTGGITIKKTGMSLIIGIYDEPMTPGQCNMVVERLGDYLIEQGF
;
A
#
# COMPACT_ATOMS: atom_id res chain seq x y z
N MET A 1 -21.93 -3.34 4.83
CA MET A 1 -20.95 -2.98 3.79
C MET A 1 -19.60 -3.50 4.25
N SER A 2 -18.95 -4.39 3.48
CA SER A 2 -17.62 -4.94 3.79
C SER A 2 -16.54 -4.14 3.04
N TRP A 3 -15.30 -4.14 3.55
CA TRP A 3 -14.15 -3.58 2.82
C TRP A 3 -13.91 -4.28 1.49
N GLN A 4 -14.25 -5.57 1.40
CA GLN A 4 -14.14 -6.33 0.15
C GLN A 4 -15.01 -5.76 -0.98
N ALA A 5 -16.24 -5.31 -0.69
CA ALA A 5 -17.08 -4.68 -1.71
C ALA A 5 -16.46 -3.39 -2.27
N TYR A 6 -15.65 -2.66 -1.51
CA TYR A 6 -14.91 -1.50 -2.05
C TYR A 6 -13.78 -1.93 -2.98
N VAL A 7 -13.08 -3.03 -2.67
CA VAL A 7 -12.06 -3.58 -3.57
C VAL A 7 -12.72 -4.05 -4.87
N ASP A 8 -13.74 -4.89 -4.76
CA ASP A 8 -14.35 -5.55 -5.90
C ASP A 8 -15.14 -4.56 -6.78
N ASP A 9 -16.02 -3.75 -6.18
CA ASP A 9 -16.95 -2.91 -6.95
C ASP A 9 -16.39 -1.54 -7.32
N HIS A 10 -15.34 -1.05 -6.64
CA HIS A 10 -14.82 0.31 -6.85
C HIS A 10 -13.37 0.33 -7.32
N LEU A 11 -12.48 -0.52 -6.79
CA LEU A 11 -11.07 -0.53 -7.21
C LEU A 11 -10.86 -1.40 -8.44
N LEU A 12 -11.49 -2.58 -8.52
CA LEU A 12 -11.38 -3.50 -9.65
C LEU A 12 -12.49 -3.32 -10.69
N CYS A 13 -13.24 -2.22 -10.63
CA CYS A 13 -14.29 -1.96 -11.59
C CYS A 13 -13.76 -1.91 -13.02
N ASP A 14 -14.58 -2.36 -13.97
CA ASP A 14 -14.27 -2.24 -15.40
C ASP A 14 -14.42 -0.78 -15.85
N ILE A 15 -13.38 -0.29 -16.51
CA ILE A 15 -13.32 1.03 -17.14
C ILE A 15 -12.97 0.80 -18.61
N GLU A 16 -14.00 0.78 -19.45
CA GLU A 16 -13.86 0.63 -20.91
C GLU A 16 -13.13 -0.67 -21.32
N GLY A 17 -13.44 -1.78 -20.65
CA GLY A 17 -12.80 -3.08 -20.90
C GLY A 17 -11.41 -3.21 -20.28
N GLN A 18 -11.03 -2.32 -19.37
CA GLN A 18 -9.77 -2.36 -18.61
C GLN A 18 -10.08 -2.36 -17.11
N HIS A 19 -9.23 -2.98 -16.31
CA HIS A 19 -9.34 -2.95 -14.84
C HIS A 19 -7.95 -2.96 -14.21
N LEU A 20 -7.84 -2.60 -12.94
CA LEU A 20 -6.60 -2.76 -12.19
C LEU A 20 -6.20 -4.24 -12.13
N SER A 21 -4.90 -4.54 -12.26
CA SER A 21 -4.40 -5.92 -12.20
C SER A 21 -4.51 -6.51 -10.79
N ALA A 22 -4.40 -5.65 -9.77
CA ALA A 22 -4.54 -5.98 -8.35
C ALA A 22 -4.88 -4.72 -7.55
N ALA A 23 -5.56 -4.88 -6.41
CA ALA A 23 -5.88 -3.78 -5.50
C ALA A 23 -6.00 -4.30 -4.05
N ALA A 24 -5.69 -3.44 -3.08
CA ALA A 24 -5.92 -3.72 -1.66
C ALA A 24 -6.23 -2.45 -0.88
N ILE A 25 -6.94 -2.61 0.24
CA ILE A 25 -7.14 -1.60 1.26
C ILE A 25 -6.30 -2.02 2.47
N VAL A 26 -5.28 -1.23 2.76
CA VAL A 26 -4.32 -1.49 3.85
C VAL A 26 -4.41 -0.35 4.86
N GLY A 27 -4.58 -0.70 6.13
CA GLY A 27 -4.56 0.25 7.24
C GLY A 27 -3.17 0.86 7.41
N HIS A 28 -3.10 2.04 8.03
CA HIS A 28 -1.82 2.70 8.33
C HIS A 28 -0.92 1.90 9.29
N ASP A 29 -1.47 0.91 9.98
CA ASP A 29 -0.78 -0.06 10.82
C ASP A 29 -0.20 -1.26 10.03
N GLY A 30 -0.43 -1.31 8.71
CA GLY A 30 -0.03 -2.41 7.83
C GLY A 30 -1.04 -3.56 7.77
N SER A 31 -2.16 -3.49 8.50
CA SER A 31 -3.19 -4.54 8.47
C SER A 31 -3.94 -4.50 7.13
N VAL A 32 -4.04 -5.63 6.44
CA VAL A 32 -4.85 -5.75 5.22
C VAL A 32 -6.34 -5.85 5.59
N TRP A 33 -7.16 -4.92 5.13
CA TRP A 33 -8.61 -4.90 5.38
C TRP A 33 -9.40 -5.62 4.27
N ALA A 34 -8.91 -5.55 3.04
CA ALA A 34 -9.42 -6.28 1.88
C ALA A 34 -8.38 -6.27 0.76
N GLN A 35 -8.38 -7.31 -0.09
CA GLN A 35 -7.49 -7.40 -1.24
C GLN A 35 -8.15 -8.17 -2.39
N SER A 36 -7.69 -7.92 -3.61
CA SER A 36 -8.04 -8.69 -4.80
C SER A 36 -7.37 -10.07 -4.75
N GLU A 37 -7.95 -11.09 -5.38
CA GLU A 37 -7.35 -12.44 -5.46
C GLU A 37 -5.92 -12.42 -6.04
N ASN A 38 -5.67 -11.56 -7.03
CA ASN A 38 -4.34 -11.40 -7.65
C ASN A 38 -3.43 -10.41 -6.90
N PHE A 39 -3.84 -9.93 -5.73
CA PHE A 39 -2.96 -9.08 -4.93
C PHE A 39 -1.77 -9.93 -4.47
N PRO A 40 -0.52 -9.48 -4.67
CA PRO A 40 0.64 -10.33 -4.40
C PRO A 40 0.63 -10.92 -2.98
N GLU A 41 0.35 -12.21 -2.87
CA GLU A 41 0.40 -12.98 -1.61
C GLU A 41 1.84 -13.44 -1.27
N GLY A 42 2.84 -12.72 -1.80
CA GLY A 42 4.25 -13.02 -1.59
C GLY A 42 4.70 -12.70 -0.17
N THR A 43 5.86 -13.22 0.21
CA THR A 43 6.55 -12.93 1.47
C THR A 43 7.10 -11.50 1.55
N GLY A 44 6.94 -10.73 0.47
CA GLY A 44 7.16 -9.30 0.40
C GLY A 44 5.98 -8.46 0.89
N GLY A 45 6.05 -7.16 0.67
CA GLY A 45 5.00 -6.22 1.05
C GLY A 45 5.31 -4.81 0.60
N ILE A 46 4.42 -3.88 0.95
CA ILE A 46 4.51 -2.48 0.58
C ILE A 46 4.25 -1.58 1.80
N THR A 47 5.08 -0.56 1.96
CA THR A 47 4.86 0.52 2.93
C THR A 47 4.67 1.82 2.17
N ILE A 48 3.61 2.56 2.48
CA ILE A 48 3.32 3.88 1.89
C ILE A 48 3.26 4.91 3.02
N LYS A 49 4.21 5.85 3.03
CA LYS A 49 4.25 6.97 3.98
C LYS A 49 3.89 8.27 3.25
N LYS A 50 2.80 8.90 3.69
CA LYS A 50 2.36 10.20 3.19
C LYS A 50 3.19 11.34 3.80
N THR A 51 3.62 12.30 2.99
CA THR A 51 4.21 13.59 3.40
C THR A 51 3.26 14.75 3.06
N GLY A 52 3.68 16.00 3.24
CA GLY A 52 2.88 17.17 2.86
C GLY A 52 2.63 17.27 1.36
N MET A 53 3.63 16.93 0.54
CA MET A 53 3.65 17.10 -0.91
C MET A 53 3.88 15.79 -1.70
N SER A 54 4.16 14.67 -1.04
CA SER A 54 4.53 13.41 -1.72
C SER A 54 4.06 12.15 -0.99
N LEU A 55 4.23 11.00 -1.65
CA LEU A 55 4.10 9.66 -1.08
C LEU A 55 5.45 8.95 -1.21
N ILE A 56 5.96 8.43 -0.10
CA ILE A 56 7.13 7.55 -0.09
C ILE A 56 6.63 6.12 -0.13
N ILE A 57 7.03 5.38 -1.16
CA ILE A 57 6.59 4.01 -1.41
C ILE A 57 7.81 3.09 -1.34
N GLY A 58 7.81 2.16 -0.39
CA GLY A 58 8.78 1.08 -0.33
C GLY A 58 8.10 -0.24 -0.64
N ILE A 59 8.67 -1.01 -1.56
CA ILE A 59 8.28 -2.39 -1.86
C ILE A 59 9.45 -3.27 -1.42
N TYR A 60 9.16 -4.35 -0.73
CA TYR A 60 10.18 -5.29 -0.26
C TYR A 60 9.78 -6.72 -0.59
N ASP A 61 10.78 -7.58 -0.67
CA ASP A 61 10.67 -9.03 -0.77
C ASP A 61 11.52 -9.68 0.33
N GLU A 62 11.44 -11.00 0.49
CA GLU A 62 12.35 -11.73 1.38
C GLU A 62 13.84 -11.54 1.01
N PRO A 63 14.75 -11.51 2.00
CA PRO A 63 14.53 -11.77 3.42
C PRO A 63 14.15 -10.52 4.25
N MET A 64 13.78 -9.40 3.60
CA MET A 64 13.42 -8.18 4.31
C MET A 64 12.06 -8.36 5.01
N THR A 65 11.98 -7.96 6.28
CA THR A 65 10.73 -8.03 7.05
C THR A 65 9.91 -6.74 6.88
N PRO A 66 8.58 -6.79 7.09
CA PRO A 66 7.75 -5.59 7.07
C PRO A 66 8.27 -4.45 7.95
N GLY A 67 8.76 -4.78 9.16
CA GLY A 67 9.31 -3.79 10.09
C GLY A 67 10.59 -3.11 9.57
N GLN A 68 11.41 -3.81 8.78
CA GLN A 68 12.58 -3.20 8.14
C GLN A 68 12.20 -2.23 7.03
N CYS A 69 11.18 -2.57 6.22
CA CYS A 69 10.67 -1.66 5.19
C CYS A 69 10.05 -0.41 5.83
N ASN A 70 9.18 -0.58 6.83
CA ASN A 70 8.57 0.51 7.58
C ASN A 70 9.63 1.48 8.13
N MET A 71 10.68 0.95 8.76
CA MET A 71 11.75 1.76 9.31
C MET A 71 12.43 2.66 8.26
N VAL A 72 12.66 2.17 7.05
CA VAL A 72 13.33 2.95 5.98
C VAL A 72 12.37 3.98 5.40
N VAL A 73 11.15 3.57 5.07
CA VAL A 73 10.14 4.41 4.41
C VAL A 73 9.66 5.53 5.34
N GLU A 74 9.37 5.20 6.61
CA GLU A 74 8.85 6.16 7.57
C GLU A 74 9.92 7.18 7.99
N ARG A 75 11.18 6.76 8.19
CA ARG A 75 12.26 7.71 8.54
C ARG A 75 12.46 8.78 7.49
N LEU A 76 12.43 8.41 6.21
CA LEU A 76 12.54 9.39 5.12
C LEU A 76 11.30 10.28 5.08
N GLY A 77 10.10 9.71 5.24
CA GLY A 77 8.87 10.50 5.24
C GLY A 77 8.81 11.50 6.40
N ASP A 78 9.21 11.10 7.61
CA ASP A 78 9.28 11.99 8.77
C ASP A 78 10.27 13.13 8.55
N TYR A 79 11.46 12.82 8.01
CA TYR A 79 12.44 13.85 7.64
C TYR A 79 11.86 14.86 6.62
N LEU A 80 11.18 14.37 5.58
CA LEU A 80 10.57 15.26 4.58
C LEU A 80 9.48 16.15 5.17
N ILE A 81 8.65 15.60 6.06
CA ILE A 81 7.63 16.37 6.79
C ILE A 81 8.28 17.46 7.65
N GLU A 82 9.37 17.15 8.36
CA GLU A 82 10.11 18.13 9.17
C GLU A 82 10.73 19.25 8.33
N GLN A 83 11.13 18.97 7.10
CA GLN A 83 11.63 19.98 6.16
C GLN A 83 10.51 20.78 5.45
N GLY A 84 9.24 20.44 5.68
CA GLY A 84 8.09 21.12 5.08
C GLY A 84 7.71 20.61 3.69
N PHE A 85 8.09 19.37 3.34
CA PHE A 85 7.70 18.67 2.11
C PHE A 85 6.62 17.60 2.34
#